data_AF-X8ILY6-F1
#
_entry.id   AF-X8ILY6-F1
#
_cell.length_a   1.000
_cell.length_b   1.000
_cell.length_c   1.000
_cell.angle_alpha   90.00
_cell.angle_beta   90.00
_cell.angle_gamma   90.00
#
_symmetry.space_group_name_H-M   'P 1'
#
loop_
_entity.id
_entity.type
_entity.pdbx_description
1 polymer ?
#
loop_
_entity_poly.entity_id
_entity_poly.type
_entity_poly.pdbx_seq_one_letter_code
_entity_poly.pdbx_strand_id
1 'polypeptide(L)'
;MKKVFVLCLFVILSLGLFAQKIKSDGKPHFDKILWELWAEKSPDYDGPSGWGLVQIVKIDNDYYLTDSYYPKEWKKNIKKADRSNYKKLTIYKNLYLMDNEGNIYGYDLAKKRPVLIDKDLNILKYYYIYES
;
A
#
# COMPACT_ATOMS: atom_id res chain seq x y z
N MET A 1 -12.63 6.49 45.07
CA MET A 1 -11.53 5.84 44.34
C MET A 1 -11.95 5.13 43.05
N LYS A 2 -13.15 4.53 42.94
CA LYS A 2 -13.60 3.88 41.68
C LYS A 2 -13.78 4.81 40.48
N LYS A 3 -14.24 6.05 40.68
CA LYS A 3 -14.56 6.99 39.58
C LYS A 3 -13.31 7.53 38.84
N VAL A 4 -12.20 7.73 39.55
CA VAL A 4 -10.92 8.20 38.95
C VAL A 4 -10.26 7.09 38.13
N PHE A 5 -10.36 5.83 38.61
CA PHE A 5 -9.78 4.68 37.92
C PHE A 5 -10.45 4.40 36.56
N VAL A 6 -11.78 4.54 36.49
CA VAL A 6 -12.54 4.39 35.23
C VAL A 6 -12.21 5.52 34.25
N LEU A 7 -12.02 6.76 34.74
CA LEU A 7 -11.65 7.89 33.90
C LEU A 7 -10.24 7.71 33.28
N CYS A 8 -9.27 7.24 34.07
CA CYS A 8 -7.92 6.93 33.57
C CYS A 8 -7.93 5.78 32.57
N LEU A 9 -8.74 4.73 32.79
CA LEU A 9 -8.90 3.64 31.84
C LEU A 9 -9.47 4.14 30.50
N PHE A 10 -10.46 5.03 30.56
CA PHE A 10 -11.09 5.62 29.37
C PHE A 10 -10.10 6.48 28.58
N VAL A 11 -9.25 7.26 29.27
CA VAL A 11 -8.19 8.05 28.63
C VAL A 11 -7.14 7.14 27.96
N ILE A 12 -6.67 6.10 28.65
CA ILE A 12 -5.66 5.17 28.11
C ILE A 12 -6.22 4.37 26.92
N LEU A 13 -7.49 3.93 26.99
CA LEU A 13 -8.17 3.26 25.88
C LEU A 13 -8.43 4.22 24.70
N SER A 14 -8.75 5.49 24.96
CA SER A 14 -8.96 6.49 23.90
C SER A 14 -7.66 6.89 23.19
N LEU A 15 -6.51 6.82 23.87
CA LEU A 15 -5.19 7.01 23.28
C LEU A 15 -4.74 5.81 22.43
N GLY A 16 -5.38 4.65 22.56
CA GLY A 16 -5.07 3.44 21.79
C GLY A 16 -5.65 3.42 20.36
N LEU A 17 -6.49 4.39 20.01
CA LEU A 17 -7.19 4.47 18.72
C LEU A 17 -6.53 5.44 17.72
N PHE A 18 -5.27 5.84 17.94
CA PHE A 18 -4.54 6.53 16.87
C PHE A 18 -4.31 5.53 15.73
N ALA A 19 -5.01 5.73 14.62
CA ALA A 19 -4.74 5.04 13.38
C ALA A 19 -3.22 5.10 13.12
N GLN A 20 -2.58 3.95 12.95
CA GLN A 20 -1.14 3.88 12.80
C GLN A 20 -0.75 4.64 11.53
N LYS A 21 -0.05 5.76 11.68
CA LYS A 21 0.45 6.51 10.53
C LYS A 21 1.68 5.85 9.94
N ILE A 22 1.81 5.89 8.62
CA ILE A 22 3.03 5.44 7.95
C ILE A 22 4.20 6.37 8.34
N LYS A 23 5.35 5.78 8.63
CA LYS A 23 6.59 6.52 8.84
C LYS A 23 7.38 6.54 7.54
N SER A 24 7.96 7.70 7.19
CA SER A 24 8.82 7.87 6.02
C SER A 24 10.22 8.30 6.44
N ASP A 25 11.22 7.85 5.70
CA ASP A 25 12.60 8.33 5.76
C ASP A 25 12.87 9.48 4.76
N GLY A 26 11.82 10.01 4.13
CA GLY A 26 11.90 11.06 3.12
C GLY A 26 12.23 10.57 1.71
N LYS A 27 12.23 9.26 1.45
CA LYS A 27 12.45 8.68 0.12
C LYS A 27 11.21 7.96 -0.41
N PRO A 28 11.00 7.92 -1.74
CA PRO A 28 9.80 7.32 -2.33
C PRO A 28 9.74 5.79 -2.29
N HIS A 29 10.89 5.11 -2.25
CA HIS A 29 10.99 3.63 -2.29
C HIS A 29 10.18 2.95 -3.40
N PHE A 30 10.01 3.63 -4.54
CA PHE A 30 9.27 3.09 -5.69
C PHE A 30 9.90 1.80 -6.22
N ASP A 31 11.21 1.63 -6.07
CA ASP A 31 11.93 0.38 -6.38
C ASP A 31 11.40 -0.84 -5.63
N LYS A 32 10.79 -0.66 -4.45
CA LYS A 32 10.27 -1.74 -3.60
C LYS A 32 8.82 -2.14 -3.89
N ILE A 33 8.13 -1.34 -4.69
CA ILE A 33 6.68 -1.50 -4.94
C ILE A 33 6.38 -1.69 -6.43
N LEU A 34 7.21 -1.13 -7.31
CA LEU A 34 7.02 -1.27 -8.75
C LEU A 34 7.36 -2.69 -9.21
N TRP A 35 6.47 -3.26 -10.03
CA TRP A 35 6.60 -4.58 -10.62
C TRP A 35 6.61 -5.73 -9.61
N GLU A 36 6.17 -5.47 -8.38
CA GLU A 36 5.88 -6.51 -7.40
C GLU A 36 4.38 -6.81 -7.47
N LEU A 37 4.02 -8.09 -7.53
CA LEU A 37 2.63 -8.52 -7.41
C LEU A 37 2.26 -8.53 -5.93
N TRP A 38 1.14 -7.92 -5.58
CA TRP A 38 0.68 -7.79 -4.20
C TRP A 38 -0.57 -8.60 -4.01
N ALA A 39 -0.66 -9.30 -2.89
CA ALA A 39 -1.88 -9.96 -2.45
C ALA A 39 -2.34 -9.38 -1.11
N GLU A 40 -3.64 -9.45 -0.87
CA GLU A 40 -4.19 -9.15 0.45
C GLU A 40 -3.76 -10.22 1.47
N LYS A 41 -3.84 -9.87 2.75
CA LYS A 41 -3.54 -10.81 3.84
C LYS A 41 -4.52 -11.99 3.84
N SER A 42 -4.01 -13.20 4.06
CA SER A 42 -4.81 -14.40 4.29
C SER A 42 -5.63 -14.28 5.59
N PRO A 43 -6.89 -14.71 5.61
CA PRO A 43 -7.67 -14.78 6.84
C PRO A 43 -7.13 -15.83 7.81
N ASP A 44 -6.45 -16.87 7.31
CA ASP A 44 -6.10 -18.06 8.08
C ASP A 44 -4.67 -18.04 8.63
N TYR A 45 -3.78 -17.19 8.07
CA TYR A 45 -2.38 -17.10 8.51
C TYR A 45 -1.73 -15.76 8.14
N ASP A 46 -0.54 -15.47 8.69
CA ASP A 46 0.22 -14.25 8.39
C ASP A 46 0.97 -14.35 7.05
N GLY A 47 0.25 -14.34 5.94
CA GLY A 47 0.83 -14.42 4.59
C GLY A 47 -0.11 -13.91 3.49
N PRO A 48 0.32 -13.96 2.22
CA PRO A 48 -0.51 -13.59 1.09
C PRO A 48 -1.67 -14.56 0.94
N SER A 49 -2.85 -14.04 0.63
CA SER A 49 -4.06 -14.82 0.40
C SER A 49 -4.18 -15.38 -1.03
N GLY A 50 -3.41 -14.83 -1.98
CA GLY A 50 -3.60 -15.07 -3.41
C GLY A 50 -4.80 -14.32 -4.03
N TRP A 51 -5.59 -13.61 -3.22
CA TRP A 51 -6.74 -12.81 -3.64
C TRP A 51 -6.42 -11.31 -3.62
N GLY A 52 -7.25 -10.53 -4.32
CA GLY A 52 -7.09 -9.07 -4.40
C GLY A 52 -5.77 -8.67 -5.03
N LEU A 53 -5.34 -9.43 -6.03
CA LEU A 53 -4.04 -9.27 -6.68
C LEU A 53 -3.97 -7.93 -7.40
N VAL A 54 -2.95 -7.14 -7.06
CA VAL A 54 -2.67 -5.86 -7.71
C VAL A 54 -1.18 -5.70 -7.94
N GLN A 55 -0.83 -4.95 -8.98
CA GLN A 55 0.54 -4.59 -9.30
C GLN A 55 0.61 -3.13 -9.71
N ILE A 56 1.70 -2.45 -9.34
CA ILE A 56 2.02 -1.13 -9.85
C ILE A 56 3.11 -1.26 -10.90
N VAL A 57 2.85 -0.77 -12.12
CA VAL A 57 3.81 -0.75 -13.22
C VAL A 57 4.16 0.68 -13.61
N LYS A 58 5.37 0.87 -14.16
CA LYS A 58 5.81 2.14 -14.75
C LYS A 58 5.87 1.99 -16.27
N ILE A 59 5.15 2.83 -16.99
CA ILE A 59 5.18 2.87 -18.45
C ILE A 59 5.58 4.28 -18.87
N ASP A 60 6.71 4.37 -19.58
CA ASP A 60 7.34 5.65 -19.90
C ASP A 60 7.58 6.47 -18.63
N ASN A 61 6.89 7.61 -18.47
CA ASN A 61 7.01 8.49 -17.31
C ASN A 61 5.85 8.37 -16.32
N ASP A 62 4.87 7.53 -16.62
CA ASP A 62 3.64 7.39 -15.83
C ASP A 62 3.62 6.09 -15.02
N TYR A 63 2.80 6.09 -13.97
CA TYR A 63 2.57 4.97 -13.07
C TYR A 63 1.13 4.49 -13.19
N TYR A 64 0.92 3.18 -13.11
CA TYR A 64 -0.39 2.58 -13.24
C TYR A 64 -0.56 1.44 -12.24
N LEU A 65 -1.72 1.37 -11.60
CA LEU A 65 -2.20 0.20 -10.86
C LEU A 65 -2.98 -0.70 -11.82
N THR A 66 -2.75 -1.99 -11.74
CA THR A 66 -3.43 -3.01 -12.55
C THR A 66 -3.69 -4.26 -11.71
N ASP A 67 -4.73 -5.00 -12.05
CA ASP A 67 -5.04 -6.32 -11.52
C ASP A 67 -4.40 -7.46 -12.33
N SER A 68 -3.70 -7.12 -13.42
CA SER A 68 -2.93 -8.05 -14.24
C SER A 68 -1.50 -8.18 -13.72
N TYR A 69 -0.95 -9.39 -13.77
CA TYR A 69 0.44 -9.64 -13.38
C TYR A 69 1.39 -9.57 -14.58
N TYR A 70 2.42 -8.74 -14.46
CA TYR A 70 3.55 -8.70 -15.40
C TYR A 70 4.86 -8.95 -14.66
N PRO A 71 5.60 -10.02 -15.01
CA PRO A 71 6.91 -10.27 -14.41
C PRO A 71 7.90 -9.16 -14.78
N LYS A 72 8.97 -9.00 -13.99
CA LYS A 72 9.94 -7.90 -14.16
C LYS A 72 10.63 -7.93 -15.52
N GLU A 73 10.82 -9.10 -16.12
CA GLU A 73 11.40 -9.22 -17.48
C GLU A 73 10.50 -8.57 -18.56
N TRP A 74 9.20 -8.48 -18.32
CA TRP A 74 8.22 -7.89 -19.24
C TRP A 74 8.24 -6.37 -19.31
N LYS A 75 9.07 -5.69 -18.49
CA LYS A 75 9.28 -4.23 -18.53
C LYS A 75 9.47 -3.67 -19.93
N LYS A 76 10.17 -4.39 -20.82
CA LYS A 76 10.43 -3.96 -22.21
C LYS A 76 9.19 -4.08 -23.11
N ASN A 77 8.27 -4.99 -22.80
CA ASN A 77 7.10 -5.30 -23.60
C ASN A 77 5.81 -4.68 -23.08
N ILE A 78 5.82 -4.08 -21.89
CA ILE A 78 4.64 -3.50 -21.24
C ILE A 78 3.89 -2.47 -22.09
N LYS A 79 4.58 -1.81 -23.02
CA LYS A 79 3.96 -0.86 -23.95
C LYS A 79 2.86 -1.51 -24.81
N LYS A 80 2.96 -2.82 -25.05
CA LYS A 80 2.02 -3.63 -25.83
C LYS A 80 0.87 -4.22 -24.99
N ALA A 81 0.91 -4.06 -23.67
CA ALA A 81 -0.16 -4.57 -22.80
C ALA A 81 -1.47 -3.82 -23.04
N ASP A 82 -2.59 -4.53 -22.96
CA ASP A 82 -3.90 -3.90 -22.86
C ASP A 82 -3.98 -3.09 -21.56
N ARG A 83 -4.47 -1.86 -21.66
CA ARG A 83 -4.56 -0.90 -20.56
C ARG A 83 -6.00 -0.58 -20.17
N SER A 84 -6.97 -1.31 -20.71
CA SER A 84 -8.40 -1.14 -20.43
C SER A 84 -8.72 -1.09 -18.92
N ASN A 85 -8.03 -1.89 -18.10
CA ASN A 85 -8.23 -1.97 -16.66
C ASN A 85 -7.21 -1.19 -15.81
N TYR A 86 -6.38 -0.35 -16.43
CA TYR A 86 -5.32 0.33 -15.70
C TYR A 86 -5.85 1.59 -15.02
N LYS A 87 -5.56 1.76 -13.73
CA LYS A 87 -5.77 3.03 -13.02
C LYS A 87 -4.48 3.84 -13.04
N LYS A 88 -4.50 5.02 -13.67
CA LYS A 88 -3.34 5.93 -13.67
C LYS A 88 -3.11 6.49 -12.26
N LEU A 89 -1.85 6.49 -11.83
CA LEU A 89 -1.41 7.00 -10.54
C LEU A 89 -0.59 8.28 -10.72
N THR A 90 -0.70 9.17 -9.74
CA THR A 90 0.05 10.42 -9.66
C THR A 90 1.03 10.39 -8.48
N ILE A 91 2.13 11.11 -8.58
CA ILE A 91 3.07 11.23 -7.46
C ILE A 91 2.45 12.11 -6.37
N TYR A 92 2.33 11.57 -5.16
CA TYR A 92 1.81 12.28 -4.00
C TYR A 92 2.93 12.55 -2.99
N LYS A 93 3.07 13.81 -2.58
CA LYS A 93 4.10 14.30 -1.64
C LYS A 93 5.54 13.92 -2.01
N ASN A 94 5.83 13.64 -3.30
CA ASN A 94 7.11 13.11 -3.80
C ASN A 94 7.54 11.75 -3.22
N LEU A 95 6.64 11.06 -2.51
CA LEU A 95 6.98 9.85 -1.74
C LEU A 95 6.08 8.66 -2.08
N TYR A 96 4.86 8.92 -2.55
CA TYR A 96 3.83 7.91 -2.72
C TYR A 96 3.20 8.00 -4.10
N LEU A 97 2.40 7.01 -4.44
CA LEU A 97 1.58 7.00 -5.65
C LEU A 97 0.11 7.06 -5.26
N MET A 98 -0.68 7.94 -5.85
CA MET A 98 -2.09 8.13 -5.50
C MET A 98 -2.97 7.92 -6.72
N ASP A 99 -4.08 7.20 -6.55
CA ASP A 99 -5.12 7.08 -7.58
C ASP A 99 -6.08 8.29 -7.57
N ASN A 100 -7.05 8.28 -8.47
CA ASN A 100 -8.07 9.34 -8.56
C ASN A 100 -9.13 9.29 -7.45
N GLU A 101 -9.22 8.19 -6.71
CA GLU A 101 -10.14 8.01 -5.57
C GLU A 101 -9.52 8.50 -4.25
N GLY A 102 -8.21 8.79 -4.25
CA GLY A 102 -7.47 9.25 -3.08
C GLY A 102 -6.84 8.13 -2.27
N ASN A 103 -6.81 6.90 -2.81
CA ASN A 103 -6.04 5.79 -2.27
C ASN A 103 -4.56 6.03 -2.57
N ILE A 104 -3.72 5.94 -1.53
CA ILE A 104 -2.29 6.20 -1.66
C ILE A 104 -1.52 4.91 -1.39
N TYR A 105 -0.63 4.56 -2.31
CA TYR A 105 0.20 3.37 -2.30
C TYR A 105 1.64 3.74 -1.97
N GLY A 106 2.24 2.97 -1.07
CA GLY A 106 3.64 3.17 -0.65
C GLY A 106 4.26 1.90 -0.07
N TYR A 107 5.41 2.07 0.57
CA TYR A 107 6.14 1.00 1.23
C TYR A 107 6.44 1.39 2.69
N ASP A 108 6.01 0.55 3.63
CA ASP A 108 6.38 0.70 5.05
C ASP A 108 7.70 -0.01 5.30
N LEU A 109 8.75 0.76 5.63
CA LEU A 109 10.09 0.25 5.92
C LEU A 109 10.18 -0.56 7.22
N ALA A 110 9.36 -0.24 8.22
CA ALA A 110 9.37 -0.93 9.50
C ALA A 110 8.73 -2.32 9.37
N LYS A 111 7.65 -2.43 8.59
CA LYS A 111 6.98 -3.70 8.30
C LYS A 111 7.54 -4.42 7.08
N LYS A 112 8.36 -3.74 6.28
CA LYS A 112 8.92 -4.23 5.00
C LYS A 112 7.84 -4.71 4.03
N ARG A 113 6.74 -3.95 3.91
CA ARG A 113 5.55 -4.36 3.14
C ARG A 113 4.95 -3.19 2.35
N PRO A 114 4.34 -3.45 1.18
CA PRO A 114 3.50 -2.47 0.51
C PRO A 114 2.26 -2.15 1.37
N VAL A 115 1.76 -0.93 1.24
CA VAL A 115 0.71 -0.42 2.11
C VAL A 115 -0.20 0.54 1.34
N LEU A 116 -1.50 0.46 1.66
CA LEU A 116 -2.51 1.45 1.28
C LEU A 116 -2.74 2.39 2.46
N ILE A 117 -2.66 3.68 2.19
CA ILE A 117 -2.85 4.77 3.15
C ILE A 117 -3.87 5.78 2.64
N ASP A 118 -4.49 6.51 3.57
CA ASP A 118 -5.34 7.66 3.24
C ASP A 118 -4.54 8.96 3.10
N LYS A 119 -5.23 10.06 2.77
CA LYS A 119 -4.62 11.39 2.58
C LYS A 119 -3.94 11.94 3.83
N ASP A 120 -4.42 11.54 5.01
CA ASP A 120 -3.88 11.89 6.33
C ASP A 120 -2.71 10.98 6.77
N LEU A 121 -2.29 10.09 5.86
CA LEU A 121 -1.22 9.12 6.00
C LEU A 121 -1.51 8.04 7.05
N ASN A 122 -2.78 7.82 7.37
CA ASN A 122 -3.19 6.68 8.19
C ASN A 122 -3.11 5.41 7.35
N ILE A 123 -2.59 4.35 7.93
CA ILE A 123 -2.52 3.05 7.29
C ILE A 123 -3.91 2.42 7.27
N LEU A 124 -4.43 2.15 6.07
CA LEU A 124 -5.70 1.48 5.86
C LEU A 124 -5.54 -0.04 5.80
N LYS A 125 -4.54 -0.52 5.04
CA LYS A 125 -4.22 -1.95 4.95
C LYS A 125 -2.79 -2.19 4.48
N TYR A 126 -2.22 -3.32 4.92
CA TYR A 126 -0.96 -3.85 4.39
C TYR A 126 -1.24 -4.90 3.32
N TYR A 127 -0.33 -4.98 2.36
CA TYR A 127 -0.25 -6.07 1.39
C TYR A 127 0.95 -6.97 1.66
N TYR A 128 0.92 -8.15 1.04
CA TYR A 128 2.06 -9.05 0.95
C TYR A 128 2.57 -9.04 -0.48
N ILE A 129 3.89 -9.07 -0.65
CA ILE A 129 4.47 -9.40 -1.95
C ILE A 129 4.17 -10.88 -2.20
N TYR A 130 3.52 -11.16 -3.33
CA TYR A 130 3.16 -12.48 -3.77
C TYR A 130 4.11 -12.90 -4.89
N GLU A 131 5.02 -13.79 -4.56
CA GLU A 131 5.91 -14.41 -5.53
C GLU A 131 5.15 -15.61 -6.13
N SER A 132 4.78 -15.51 -7.41
CA SER A 132 4.10 -16.58 -8.17
C SER A 132 5.11 -17.56 -8.77
#